data_AF-A0A2M8D766-F1
#
_entry.id   AF-A0A2M8D766-F1
#
_cell.length_a   1.000
_cell.length_b   1.000
_cell.length_c   1.000
_cell.angle_alpha   90.00
_cell.angle_beta   90.00
_cell.angle_gamma   90.00
#
_symmetry.space_group_name_H-M   'P 1'
#
loop_
_entity.id
_entity.type
_entity.pdbx_description
1 polymer ?
#
loop_
_entity_poly.entity_id
_entity_poly.type
_entity_poly.pdbx_seq_one_letter_code
_entity_poly.pdbx_strand_id
1 'polypeptide(L)'
;MDNTLLFHVTSRLRSGVSQADIKKDLLAVGWTEDQANAAIAEGLVAFGVPAPQGRAAGGIKSSVAEVAVNFFSFVLLGVIVWAAISLYYGIINRYFPDPLVDRYAYASSTRLIHYATAALIVAYPIYYMALRIWFKRFREDEKKVESGLTKFLTYIVLLIASGAIVGDLITALFYFFQGEITIRFILKVLTVLFVGGVVFSFYFLERKKIQYGHDIPRKTFTSFGVVVSVFVVIGIILGFLTAGSPATARDRGFDLDRSQNLRNISSSISTFAYNFKRLPASLEEVTTSSTYLDITDPETGKPYEYRIIVAPTGAAFEGTYELCADFALASDQNGDYYNDAYSRYSAGKSCFMQSVSTQTR
;
A
#
# COMPACT_ATOMS: atom_id res chain seq x y z
N MET A 1 -11.56 29.38 32.26
CA MET A 1 -12.02 30.57 31.51
C MET A 1 -11.61 31.81 32.27
N ASP A 2 -11.49 32.94 31.59
CA ASP A 2 -11.18 34.21 32.25
C ASP A 2 -12.38 34.60 33.14
N ASN A 3 -12.18 34.69 34.46
CA ASN A 3 -13.27 34.97 35.42
C ASN A 3 -13.97 36.31 35.12
N THR A 4 -13.28 37.23 34.45
CA THR A 4 -13.79 38.52 34.00
C THR A 4 -14.86 38.38 32.91
N LEU A 5 -14.65 37.47 31.94
CA LEU A 5 -15.58 37.20 30.84
C LEU A 5 -16.89 36.61 31.37
N LEU A 6 -16.80 35.62 32.25
CA LEU A 6 -17.97 34.98 32.84
C LEU A 6 -18.79 35.99 33.67
N PHE A 7 -18.11 36.81 34.49
CA PHE A 7 -18.77 37.86 35.27
C PHE A 7 -19.50 38.87 34.37
N HIS A 8 -18.85 39.32 33.29
CA HIS A 8 -19.45 40.25 32.34
C HIS A 8 -20.72 39.67 31.70
N VAL A 9 -20.63 38.45 31.16
CA VAL A 9 -21.78 37.78 30.52
C VAL A 9 -22.93 37.57 31.50
N THR A 10 -22.63 37.10 32.71
CA THR A 10 -23.65 36.88 33.74
C THR A 10 -24.34 38.20 34.15
N SER A 11 -23.59 39.31 34.21
CA SER A 11 -24.14 40.64 34.50
C SER A 11 -25.08 41.13 33.39
N ARG A 12 -24.70 40.94 32.12
CA ARG A 12 -25.50 41.35 30.94
C ARG A 12 -26.78 40.54 30.83
N LEU A 13 -26.71 39.23 31.10
CA LEU A 13 -27.89 38.35 31.18
C LEU A 13 -28.85 38.80 32.29
N ARG A 14 -28.34 39.18 33.47
CA ARG A 14 -29.18 39.75 34.56
C ARG A 14 -29.86 41.06 34.19
N SER A 15 -29.21 41.89 33.36
CA SER A 15 -29.79 43.14 32.88
C SER A 15 -30.82 42.96 31.74
N GLY A 16 -31.14 41.72 31.35
CA GLY A 16 -32.16 41.43 30.34
C GLY A 16 -31.69 41.59 28.89
N VAL A 17 -30.39 41.72 28.65
CA VAL A 17 -29.82 41.82 27.29
C VAL A 17 -29.94 40.47 26.58
N SER A 18 -30.32 40.48 25.30
CA SER A 18 -30.46 39.26 24.52
C SER A 18 -29.12 38.55 24.32
N GLN A 19 -29.15 37.22 24.21
CA GLN A 19 -27.94 36.42 23.96
C GLN A 19 -27.26 36.79 22.63
N ALA A 20 -28.05 37.20 21.64
CA ALA A 20 -27.55 37.60 20.33
C ALA A 20 -26.73 38.90 20.41
N ASP A 21 -27.18 39.86 21.23
CA ASP A 21 -26.47 41.13 21.42
C ASP A 21 -25.18 40.94 22.23
N ILE A 22 -25.22 40.13 23.29
CA ILE A 22 -24.02 39.78 24.07
C ILE A 22 -22.98 39.10 23.17
N LYS A 23 -23.41 38.18 22.31
CA LYS A 23 -22.53 37.49 21.37
C LYS A 23 -21.92 38.48 20.37
N LYS A 24 -22.72 39.40 19.82
CA LYS A 24 -22.26 40.42 18.88
C LYS A 24 -21.20 41.33 19.51
N ASP A 25 -21.43 41.77 20.75
CA ASP A 25 -20.49 42.62 21.50
C ASP A 25 -19.16 41.89 21.75
N LEU A 26 -19.22 40.63 22.16
CA LEU A 26 -18.01 39.82 22.41
C LEU A 26 -17.20 39.61 21.12
N LEU A 27 -17.86 39.33 20.00
CA LEU A 27 -17.20 39.19 18.69
C LEU A 27 -16.55 40.50 18.23
N ALA A 28 -17.19 41.65 18.48
CA ALA A 28 -16.65 42.96 18.10
C ALA A 28 -15.37 43.33 18.86
N VAL A 29 -15.20 42.81 20.08
CA VAL A 29 -14.00 43.00 20.93
C VAL A 29 -12.89 41.99 20.61
N GLY A 30 -13.14 41.03 19.71
CA GLY A 30 -12.15 40.07 19.24
C GLY A 30 -12.21 38.71 19.94
N TRP A 31 -13.24 38.44 20.74
CA TRP A 31 -13.47 37.08 21.25
C TRP A 31 -13.88 36.15 20.11
N THR A 32 -13.43 34.91 20.15
CA THR A 32 -13.86 33.90 19.16
C THR A 32 -15.32 33.50 19.40
N GLU A 33 -15.99 33.05 18.34
CA GLU A 33 -17.38 32.61 18.43
C GLU A 33 -17.59 31.49 19.45
N ASP A 34 -16.62 30.58 19.57
CA ASP A 34 -16.66 29.48 20.53
C ASP A 34 -16.53 29.96 21.98
N GLN A 35 -15.63 30.92 22.25
CA GLN A 35 -15.49 31.52 23.58
C GLN A 35 -16.75 32.28 24.01
N ALA A 36 -17.37 33.03 23.09
CA ALA A 36 -18.60 33.75 23.35
C ALA A 36 -19.77 32.80 23.65
N ASN A 37 -19.95 31.74 22.85
CA ASN A 37 -21.00 30.75 23.06
C ASN A 37 -20.81 29.97 24.37
N ALA A 38 -19.57 29.60 24.72
CA ALA A 38 -19.26 28.95 25.99
C ALA A 38 -19.58 29.86 27.19
N ALA A 39 -19.20 31.13 27.13
CA ALA A 39 -19.41 32.07 28.22
C ALA A 39 -20.90 32.36 28.46
N ILE A 40 -21.69 32.45 27.38
CA ILE A 40 -23.14 32.58 27.45
C ILE A 40 -23.77 31.33 28.08
N ALA A 41 -23.34 30.14 27.68
CA ALA A 41 -23.88 28.90 28.22
C ALA A 41 -23.54 28.72 29.72
N GLU A 42 -22.31 28.98 30.14
CA GLU A 42 -21.93 29.00 31.57
C GLU A 42 -22.69 30.08 32.35
N GLY A 43 -22.86 31.27 31.76
CA GLY A 43 -23.66 32.35 32.33
C GLY A 43 -25.13 31.97 32.53
N LEU A 44 -25.73 31.22 31.60
CA LEU A 44 -27.11 30.70 31.72
C LEU A 44 -27.23 29.68 32.85
N VAL A 45 -26.23 28.82 33.03
CA VAL A 45 -26.20 27.86 34.14
C VAL A 45 -26.04 28.57 35.47
N ALA A 46 -25.21 29.61 35.55
CA ALA A 46 -25.12 30.49 36.72
C ALA A 46 -26.42 31.28 36.98
N PHE A 47 -27.22 31.51 35.95
CA PHE A 47 -28.55 32.12 36.02
C PHE A 47 -29.65 31.12 36.45
N GLY A 48 -29.32 29.85 36.66
CA GLY A 48 -30.26 28.82 37.14
C GLY A 48 -30.89 27.97 36.05
N VAL A 49 -30.46 28.09 34.79
CA VAL A 49 -30.88 27.16 33.73
C VAL A 49 -30.26 25.79 34.02
N PRO A 50 -31.05 24.71 34.12
CA PRO A 50 -30.52 23.39 34.45
C PRO A 50 -29.55 22.90 33.37
N ALA A 51 -28.33 22.57 33.80
CA ALA A 51 -27.33 21.94 32.94
C ALA A 51 -27.50 20.41 32.95
N PRO A 52 -27.33 19.72 31.82
CA PRO A 52 -27.26 18.26 31.82
C PRO A 52 -26.09 17.78 32.70
N GLN A 53 -26.37 16.88 33.64
CA GLN A 53 -25.38 16.34 34.58
C GLN A 53 -24.17 15.76 33.82
N GLY A 54 -22.96 16.11 34.27
CA GLY A 54 -21.70 15.64 33.68
C GLY A 54 -21.23 16.40 32.43
N ARG A 55 -21.93 17.45 31.97
CA ARG A 55 -21.53 18.23 30.79
C ARG A 55 -21.17 19.68 31.18
N ALA A 56 -20.08 20.21 30.63
CA ALA A 56 -19.78 21.63 30.72
C ALA A 56 -20.87 22.44 29.99
N ALA A 57 -21.27 23.56 30.57
CA ALA A 57 -22.26 24.44 29.99
C ALA A 57 -21.64 25.12 28.76
N GLY A 58 -22.13 24.77 27.57
CA GLY A 58 -21.52 25.22 26.31
C GLY A 58 -20.50 24.21 25.82
N GLY A 59 -20.97 23.22 25.06
CA GLY A 59 -20.09 22.26 24.41
C GLY A 59 -19.09 23.02 23.53
N ILE A 60 -17.81 22.95 23.89
CA ILE A 60 -16.72 23.44 23.04
C ILE A 60 -16.85 22.67 21.72
N LYS A 61 -17.19 23.37 20.63
CA LYS A 61 -17.22 22.76 19.30
C LYS A 61 -15.82 22.20 19.02
N SER A 62 -15.75 20.99 18.45
CA SER A 62 -14.48 20.36 18.09
C SER A 62 -13.64 21.32 17.25
N SER A 63 -12.40 21.57 17.67
CA SER A 63 -11.48 22.44 16.93
C SER A 63 -11.31 21.94 15.50
N VAL A 64 -11.20 22.83 14.51
CA VAL A 64 -10.96 22.47 13.09
C VAL A 64 -9.78 21.49 12.95
N ALA A 65 -8.75 21.65 13.78
CA ALA A 65 -7.61 20.74 13.83
C ALA A 65 -7.97 19.32 14.30
N GLU A 66 -8.88 19.16 15.25
CA GLU A 66 -9.36 17.84 15.72
C GLU A 66 -10.19 17.14 14.64
N VAL A 67 -11.04 17.90 13.93
CA VAL A 67 -11.80 17.38 12.79
C VAL A 67 -10.86 16.90 11.68
N ALA A 68 -9.83 17.69 11.37
CA ALA A 68 -8.83 17.35 10.37
C ALA A 68 -8.02 16.10 10.76
N VAL A 69 -7.57 15.99 12.02
CA VAL A 69 -6.82 14.82 12.51
C VAL A 69 -7.68 13.54 12.48
N ASN A 70 -8.96 13.63 12.88
CA ASN A 70 -9.86 12.48 12.83
C ASN A 70 -10.11 12.05 11.38
N PHE A 71 -10.41 12.99 10.48
CA PHE A 71 -10.59 12.69 9.05
C PHE A 71 -9.33 12.05 8.44
N PHE A 72 -8.16 12.63 8.72
CA PHE A 72 -6.88 12.08 8.26
C PHE A 72 -6.63 10.67 8.80
N SER A 73 -7.03 10.39 10.04
CA SER A 73 -6.93 9.04 10.61
C SER A 73 -7.82 8.02 9.90
N PHE A 74 -9.03 8.40 9.48
CA PHE A 74 -9.90 7.53 8.67
C PHE A 74 -9.35 7.28 7.26
N VAL A 75 -8.75 8.29 6.64
CA VAL A 75 -8.06 8.12 5.34
C VAL A 75 -6.90 7.15 5.49
N LEU A 76 -6.07 7.31 6.53
CA LEU A 76 -4.96 6.40 6.81
C LEU A 76 -5.44 4.97 7.09
N LEU A 77 -6.54 4.80 7.82
CA LEU A 77 -7.15 3.49 8.03
C LEU A 77 -7.48 2.82 6.70
N GLY A 78 -8.13 3.54 5.77
CA GLY A 78 -8.44 3.03 4.44
C GLY A 78 -7.19 2.60 3.67
N VAL A 79 -6.14 3.43 3.70
CA VAL A 79 -4.84 3.12 3.08
C VAL A 79 -4.22 1.85 3.69
N ILE A 80 -4.21 1.73 5.02
CA ILE A 80 -3.64 0.57 5.72
C ILE A 80 -4.43 -0.70 5.42
N VAL A 81 -5.76 -0.66 5.45
CA VAL A 81 -6.62 -1.81 5.12
C VAL A 81 -6.39 -2.26 3.69
N TRP A 82 -6.42 -1.32 2.74
CA TRP A 82 -6.17 -1.61 1.32
C TRP A 82 -4.77 -2.20 1.11
N ALA A 83 -3.74 -1.58 1.69
CA ALA A 83 -2.36 -2.03 1.57
C ALA A 83 -2.17 -3.41 2.21
N ALA A 84 -2.74 -3.66 3.39
CA ALA A 84 -2.66 -4.96 4.05
C ALA A 84 -3.29 -6.06 3.19
N ILE A 85 -4.55 -5.89 2.75
CA ILE A 85 -5.22 -6.87 1.90
C ILE A 85 -4.42 -7.12 0.61
N SER A 86 -3.98 -6.04 -0.07
CA SER A 86 -3.20 -6.13 -1.31
C SER A 86 -1.89 -6.89 -1.11
N LEU A 87 -1.19 -6.63 -0.01
CA LEU A 87 0.08 -7.28 0.33
C LEU A 87 -0.11 -8.78 0.53
N TYR A 88 -1.06 -9.16 1.40
CA TYR A 88 -1.32 -10.57 1.68
C TYR A 88 -1.86 -11.30 0.44
N TYR A 89 -2.69 -10.66 -0.39
CA TYR A 89 -3.14 -11.25 -1.65
C TYR A 89 -1.99 -11.51 -2.61
N GLY A 90 -1.06 -10.55 -2.74
CA GLY A 90 0.15 -10.70 -3.54
C GLY A 90 1.03 -11.85 -3.07
N ILE A 91 1.25 -11.95 -1.75
CA ILE A 91 2.00 -13.05 -1.12
C ILE A 91 1.31 -14.39 -1.37
N ILE A 92 0.00 -14.49 -1.14
CA ILE A 92 -0.79 -15.71 -1.34
C ILE A 92 -0.72 -16.17 -2.80
N ASN A 93 -0.90 -15.26 -3.75
CA ASN A 93 -0.78 -15.60 -5.17
C ASN A 93 0.60 -16.15 -5.51
N ARG A 94 1.67 -15.56 -4.96
CA ARG A 94 3.05 -15.99 -5.25
C ARG A 94 3.35 -17.40 -4.73
N TYR A 95 2.89 -17.76 -3.53
CA TYR A 95 3.12 -19.09 -2.94
C TYR A 95 2.12 -20.15 -3.37
N PHE A 96 0.90 -19.75 -3.76
CA PHE A 96 -0.16 -20.64 -4.21
C PHE A 96 -0.65 -20.22 -5.60
N PRO A 97 0.19 -20.39 -6.64
CA PRO A 97 -0.19 -20.02 -8.00
C PRO A 97 -1.31 -20.92 -8.51
N ASP A 98 -2.25 -20.31 -9.21
CA ASP A 98 -3.30 -21.02 -9.94
C ASP A 98 -2.81 -21.39 -11.35
N PRO A 99 -2.85 -22.68 -11.71
CA PRO A 99 -2.43 -23.16 -13.03
C PRO A 99 -3.28 -22.61 -14.19
N LEU A 100 -4.48 -22.10 -13.93
CA LEU A 100 -5.41 -21.56 -14.93
C LEU A 100 -5.27 -20.04 -15.12
N VAL A 101 -4.55 -19.34 -14.24
CA VAL A 101 -4.38 -17.87 -14.32
C VAL A 101 -3.12 -17.54 -15.10
N ASP A 102 -3.29 -16.66 -16.08
CA ASP A 102 -2.23 -16.19 -16.99
C ASP A 102 -1.00 -15.67 -16.24
N ARG A 103 0.20 -16.09 -16.69
CA ARG A 103 1.49 -15.84 -16.03
C ARG A 103 1.79 -14.34 -15.85
N TYR A 104 1.22 -13.49 -16.71
CA TYR A 104 1.34 -12.03 -16.65
C TYR A 104 0.74 -11.39 -15.37
N ALA A 105 -0.23 -12.05 -14.74
CA ALA A 105 -0.79 -11.62 -13.46
C ALA A 105 0.24 -11.68 -12.30
N TYR A 106 1.29 -12.50 -12.42
CA TYR A 106 2.30 -12.64 -11.37
C TYR A 106 3.40 -11.58 -11.45
N ALA A 107 3.83 -11.16 -12.65
CA ALA A 107 4.82 -10.08 -12.80
C ALA A 107 4.28 -8.73 -12.31
N SER A 108 2.98 -8.47 -12.55
CA SER A 108 2.28 -7.31 -11.98
C SER A 108 2.16 -7.36 -10.45
N SER A 109 2.14 -8.56 -9.85
CA SER A 109 2.01 -8.76 -8.39
C SER A 109 3.20 -8.22 -7.59
N THR A 110 4.43 -8.26 -8.12
CA THR A 110 5.63 -7.75 -7.40
C THR A 110 5.54 -6.25 -7.12
N ARG A 111 5.09 -5.47 -8.11
CA ARG A 111 4.90 -4.02 -7.97
C ARG A 111 3.85 -3.67 -6.92
N LEU A 112 2.75 -4.42 -6.91
CA LEU A 112 1.68 -4.30 -5.91
C LEU A 112 2.20 -4.60 -4.50
N ILE A 113 3.02 -5.64 -4.33
CA ILE A 113 3.64 -6.00 -3.04
C ILE A 113 4.57 -4.88 -2.57
N HIS A 114 5.44 -4.33 -3.44
CA HIS A 114 6.33 -3.23 -3.08
C HIS A 114 5.55 -1.97 -2.68
N TYR A 115 4.52 -1.58 -3.45
CA TYR A 115 3.68 -0.44 -3.12
C TYR A 115 2.97 -0.63 -1.77
N ALA A 116 2.35 -1.79 -1.56
CA ALA A 116 1.65 -2.10 -0.32
C ALA A 116 2.58 -2.11 0.89
N THR A 117 3.79 -2.66 0.73
CA THR A 117 4.83 -2.67 1.77
C THR A 117 5.26 -1.25 2.14
N ALA A 118 5.54 -0.39 1.14
CA ALA A 118 5.89 1.00 1.35
C ALA A 118 4.75 1.79 2.03
N ALA A 119 3.51 1.59 1.59
CA ALA A 119 2.34 2.21 2.18
C ALA A 119 2.18 1.84 3.67
N LEU A 120 2.37 0.57 4.03
CA LEU A 120 2.31 0.14 5.44
C LEU A 120 3.44 0.72 6.28
N ILE A 121 4.68 0.76 5.77
CA ILE A 121 5.84 1.32 6.48
C ILE A 121 5.59 2.79 6.88
N VAL A 122 4.91 3.56 6.02
CA VAL A 122 4.64 4.98 6.27
C VAL A 122 3.31 5.21 6.99
N ALA A 123 2.22 4.66 6.47
CA ALA A 123 0.88 4.95 6.96
C ALA A 123 0.63 4.37 8.36
N TYR A 124 1.15 3.16 8.65
CA TYR A 124 0.86 2.48 9.92
C TYR A 124 1.43 3.21 11.14
N PRO A 125 2.71 3.63 11.18
CA PRO A 125 3.24 4.40 12.31
C PRO A 125 2.49 5.72 12.54
N ILE A 126 2.12 6.41 11.46
CA ILE A 126 1.38 7.67 11.53
C ILE A 126 -0.02 7.44 12.12
N TYR A 127 -0.74 6.42 11.63
CA TYR A 127 -2.07 6.07 12.15
C TYR A 127 -2.01 5.63 13.61
N TYR A 128 -1.03 4.79 13.97
CA TYR A 128 -0.83 4.37 15.36
C TYR A 128 -0.58 5.57 16.28
N MET A 129 0.27 6.52 15.85
CA MET A 129 0.53 7.73 16.62
C MET A 129 -0.72 8.61 16.74
N ALA A 130 -1.48 8.78 15.65
CA ALA A 130 -2.73 9.54 15.65
C ALA A 130 -3.74 8.96 16.64
N LEU A 131 -3.98 7.65 16.61
CA LEU A 131 -4.81 6.95 17.59
C LEU A 131 -4.28 7.12 19.02
N ARG A 132 -2.97 7.01 19.23
CA ARG A 132 -2.36 7.16 20.56
C ARG A 132 -2.59 8.56 21.13
N ILE A 133 -2.42 9.60 20.32
CA ILE A 133 -2.68 10.99 20.70
C ILE A 133 -4.17 11.19 21.00
N TRP A 134 -5.03 10.64 20.16
CA TRP A 134 -6.47 10.71 20.30
C TRP A 134 -6.95 10.07 21.62
N PHE A 135 -6.55 8.82 21.89
CA PHE A 135 -6.88 8.14 23.15
C PHE A 135 -6.30 8.85 24.38
N LYS A 136 -5.13 9.48 24.25
CA LYS A 136 -4.54 10.27 25.34
C LYS A 136 -5.41 11.50 25.66
N ARG A 137 -5.88 12.22 24.63
CA ARG A 137 -6.71 13.44 24.79
C ARG A 137 -8.12 13.13 25.33
N PHE A 138 -8.77 12.09 24.81
CA PHE A 138 -10.08 11.64 25.32
C PHE A 138 -10.03 11.22 26.80
N ARG A 139 -8.87 10.82 27.30
CA ARG A 139 -8.67 10.46 28.71
C ARG A 139 -8.47 11.67 29.62
N GLU A 140 -7.87 12.74 29.11
CA GLU A 140 -7.56 13.95 29.89
C GLU A 140 -8.76 14.92 29.92
N ASP A 141 -9.60 14.91 28.88
CA ASP A 141 -10.80 15.75 28.77
C ASP A 141 -12.09 14.92 28.69
N GLU A 142 -12.49 14.26 29.78
CA GLU A 142 -13.72 13.43 29.89
C GLU A 142 -15.02 14.21 29.53
N LYS A 143 -14.92 15.55 29.41
CA LYS A 143 -16.01 16.48 29.12
C LYS A 143 -16.13 16.91 27.65
N LYS A 144 -15.24 16.46 26.75
CA LYS A 144 -15.29 16.85 25.33
C LYS A 144 -16.34 16.05 24.55
N VAL A 145 -17.17 16.77 23.81
CA VAL A 145 -18.19 16.18 22.93
C VAL A 145 -17.50 15.71 21.64
N GLU A 146 -17.61 14.41 21.34
CA GLU A 146 -17.18 13.86 20.06
C GLU A 146 -17.85 14.62 18.91
N SER A 147 -17.09 15.00 17.88
CA SER A 147 -17.67 15.72 16.74
C SER A 147 -18.68 14.84 16.01
N GLY A 148 -19.80 15.42 15.56
CA GLY A 148 -20.81 14.71 14.78
C GLY A 148 -20.24 14.02 13.53
N LEU A 149 -19.19 14.60 12.94
CA LEU A 149 -18.48 14.01 11.79
C LEU A 149 -17.72 12.73 12.17
N THR A 150 -17.02 12.70 13.31
CA THR A 150 -16.29 11.51 13.77
C THR A 150 -17.25 10.35 14.04
N LYS A 151 -18.40 10.67 14.65
CA LYS A 151 -19.48 9.71 14.86
C LYS A 151 -19.97 9.16 13.52
N PHE A 152 -20.30 10.02 12.56
CA PHE A 152 -20.77 9.62 11.23
C PHE A 152 -19.76 8.74 10.49
N LEU A 153 -18.48 9.15 10.44
CA LEU A 153 -17.41 8.40 9.79
C LEU A 153 -17.20 7.03 10.44
N THR A 154 -17.25 6.93 11.77
CA THR A 154 -17.13 5.63 12.46
C THR A 154 -18.25 4.67 12.09
N TYR A 155 -19.48 5.17 11.96
CA TYR A 155 -20.60 4.34 11.50
C TYR A 155 -20.46 3.90 10.04
N ILE A 156 -19.91 4.76 9.17
CA ILE A 156 -19.56 4.37 7.79
C ILE A 156 -18.52 3.24 7.80
N VAL A 157 -17.45 3.36 8.60
CA VAL A 157 -16.42 2.33 8.70
C VAL A 157 -17.02 1.00 9.17
N LEU A 158 -17.88 1.02 10.19
CA LEU A 158 -18.56 -0.19 10.67
C LEU A 158 -19.48 -0.81 9.60
N LEU A 159 -20.19 0.02 8.84
CA LEU A 159 -21.05 -0.44 7.75
C LEU A 159 -20.23 -1.08 6.63
N ILE A 160 -19.14 -0.43 6.20
CA ILE A 160 -18.25 -0.97 5.17
C ILE A 160 -17.58 -2.26 5.64
N ALA A 161 -17.06 -2.30 6.87
CA ALA A 161 -16.41 -3.48 7.43
C ALA A 161 -17.37 -4.67 7.54
N SER A 162 -18.59 -4.45 8.06
CA SER A 162 -19.60 -5.51 8.14
C SER A 162 -20.07 -5.98 6.76
N GLY A 163 -20.30 -5.05 5.82
CA GLY A 163 -20.63 -5.38 4.44
C GLY A 163 -19.53 -6.18 3.73
N ALA A 164 -18.26 -5.83 3.93
CA ALA A 164 -17.11 -6.57 3.41
C ALA A 164 -17.04 -7.99 3.97
N ILE A 165 -17.22 -8.17 5.29
CA ILE A 165 -17.24 -9.49 5.93
C ILE A 165 -18.38 -10.36 5.37
N VAL A 166 -19.59 -9.81 5.27
CA VAL A 166 -20.75 -10.54 4.76
C VAL A 166 -20.55 -10.91 3.28
N GLY A 167 -20.11 -9.96 2.45
CA GLY A 167 -19.84 -10.21 1.04
C GLY A 167 -18.74 -11.25 0.81
N ASP A 168 -17.68 -11.22 1.61
CA ASP A 168 -16.58 -12.19 1.58
C ASP A 168 -17.07 -13.60 1.98
N LEU A 169 -17.89 -13.73 3.02
CA LEU A 169 -18.50 -15.01 3.40
C LEU A 169 -19.48 -15.55 2.35
N ILE A 170 -20.28 -14.69 1.73
CA ILE A 170 -21.17 -15.10 0.64
C ILE A 170 -20.34 -15.64 -0.53
N THR A 171 -19.27 -14.92 -0.91
CA THR A 171 -18.36 -15.35 -1.98
C THR A 171 -17.68 -16.67 -1.61
N ALA A 172 -17.26 -16.82 -0.34
CA ALA A 172 -16.70 -18.06 0.20
C ALA A 172 -17.63 -19.26 0.02
N LEU A 173 -18.90 -19.09 0.39
CA LEU A 173 -19.92 -20.14 0.26
C LEU A 173 -20.29 -20.42 -1.20
N PHE A 174 -20.34 -19.39 -2.04
CA PHE A 174 -20.63 -19.54 -3.46
C PHE A 174 -19.60 -20.46 -4.15
N TYR A 175 -18.31 -20.16 -4.00
CA TYR A 175 -17.24 -21.00 -4.55
C TYR A 175 -17.15 -22.37 -3.84
N PHE A 176 -17.50 -22.44 -2.55
CA PHE A 176 -17.63 -23.72 -1.83
C PHE A 176 -18.68 -24.62 -2.48
N PHE A 177 -19.87 -24.10 -2.77
CA PHE A 177 -20.95 -24.89 -3.39
C PHE A 177 -20.65 -25.28 -4.84
N GLN A 178 -19.79 -24.55 -5.53
CA GLN A 178 -19.31 -24.92 -6.86
C GLN A 178 -18.20 -25.97 -6.84
N GLY A 179 -17.63 -26.29 -5.68
CA GLY A 179 -16.52 -27.22 -5.56
C GLY A 179 -15.16 -26.63 -5.99
N GLU A 180 -15.07 -25.30 -6.13
CA GLU A 180 -13.88 -24.59 -6.63
C GLU A 180 -12.94 -24.09 -5.51
N ILE A 181 -12.99 -24.73 -4.35
CA ILE A 181 -12.21 -24.26 -3.19
C ILE A 181 -10.74 -24.59 -3.38
N THR A 182 -9.95 -23.54 -3.47
CA THR A 182 -8.50 -23.61 -3.52
C THR A 182 -7.90 -23.09 -2.21
N ILE A 183 -6.70 -23.56 -1.84
CA ILE A 183 -6.00 -23.05 -0.64
C ILE A 183 -5.81 -21.53 -0.71
N ARG A 184 -5.46 -21.00 -1.90
CA ARG A 184 -5.35 -19.55 -2.14
C ARG A 184 -6.63 -18.80 -1.80
N PHE A 185 -7.79 -19.39 -2.08
CA PHE A 185 -9.08 -18.77 -1.89
C PHE A 185 -9.41 -18.67 -0.42
N ILE A 186 -9.23 -19.78 0.32
CA ILE A 186 -9.40 -19.81 1.78
C ILE A 186 -8.50 -18.78 2.45
N LEU A 187 -7.22 -18.69 2.06
CA LEU A 187 -6.29 -17.73 2.66
C LEU A 187 -6.69 -16.27 2.39
N LYS A 188 -7.25 -15.97 1.21
CA LYS A 188 -7.76 -14.62 0.88
C LYS A 188 -8.98 -14.25 1.70
N VAL A 189 -9.95 -15.16 1.81
CA VAL A 189 -11.14 -15.00 2.67
C VAL A 189 -10.71 -14.77 4.12
N LEU A 190 -9.82 -15.61 4.66
CA LEU A 190 -9.29 -15.44 6.02
C LEU A 190 -8.58 -14.09 6.22
N THR A 191 -7.89 -13.58 5.21
CA THR A 191 -7.26 -12.26 5.26
C THR A 191 -8.31 -11.15 5.41
N VAL A 192 -9.37 -11.18 4.61
CA VAL A 192 -10.46 -10.18 4.67
C VAL A 192 -11.22 -10.28 5.98
N LEU A 193 -11.56 -11.50 6.42
CA LEU A 193 -12.20 -11.74 7.71
C LEU A 193 -11.37 -11.24 8.89
N PHE A 194 -10.05 -11.47 8.87
CA PHE A 194 -9.15 -10.98 9.92
C PHE A 194 -9.08 -9.45 9.93
N VAL A 195 -8.79 -8.82 8.79
CA VAL A 195 -8.66 -7.36 8.69
C VAL A 195 -9.99 -6.68 9.00
N GLY A 196 -11.08 -7.11 8.37
CA GLY A 196 -12.42 -6.60 8.61
C GLY A 196 -12.88 -6.83 10.03
N GLY A 197 -12.63 -8.02 10.59
CA GLY A 197 -13.01 -8.39 11.95
C GLY A 197 -12.28 -7.55 13.01
N VAL A 198 -10.98 -7.29 12.82
CA VAL A 198 -10.21 -6.41 13.71
C VAL A 198 -10.72 -4.97 13.65
N VAL A 199 -10.94 -4.43 12.44
CA VAL A 199 -11.47 -3.06 12.26
C VAL A 199 -12.85 -2.93 12.88
N PHE A 200 -13.76 -3.86 12.56
CA PHE A 200 -15.11 -3.88 13.11
C PHE A 200 -15.09 -3.96 14.64
N SER A 201 -14.34 -4.93 15.20
CA SER A 201 -14.28 -5.12 16.65
C SER A 201 -13.69 -3.91 17.37
N PHE A 202 -12.62 -3.32 16.83
CA PHE A 202 -11.99 -2.13 17.41
C PHE A 202 -12.97 -0.96 17.48
N TYR A 203 -13.59 -0.59 16.35
CA TYR A 203 -14.50 0.55 16.29
C TYR A 203 -15.83 0.26 17.01
N PHE A 204 -16.30 -0.99 17.03
CA PHE A 204 -17.48 -1.37 17.80
C PHE A 204 -17.26 -1.19 19.29
N LEU A 205 -16.11 -1.63 19.82
CA LEU A 205 -15.75 -1.44 21.22
C LEU A 205 -15.52 0.04 21.56
N GLU A 206 -14.88 0.80 20.66
CA GLU A 206 -14.76 2.25 20.80
C GLU A 206 -16.13 2.93 20.92
N ARG A 207 -17.06 2.62 20.02
CA ARG A 207 -18.44 3.13 20.08
C ARG A 207 -19.15 2.72 21.37
N LYS A 208 -18.99 1.47 21.80
CA LYS A 208 -19.61 0.97 23.04
C LYS A 208 -19.11 1.75 24.26
N LYS A 209 -17.81 2.06 24.31
CA LYS A 209 -17.22 2.87 25.38
C LYS A 209 -17.75 4.31 25.38
N ILE A 210 -17.75 4.98 24.22
CA ILE A 210 -18.14 6.40 24.12
C ILE A 210 -19.66 6.60 24.31
N GLN A 211 -20.48 5.71 23.74
CA GLN A 211 -21.93 5.88 23.72
C GLN A 211 -22.61 5.42 25.02
N TYR A 212 -22.11 4.36 25.65
CA TYR A 212 -22.75 3.75 26.83
C TYR A 212 -21.95 3.97 28.13
N GLY A 213 -20.84 4.70 28.09
CA GLY A 213 -20.01 4.98 29.27
C GLY A 213 -19.44 3.72 29.92
N HIS A 214 -19.34 2.63 29.16
CA HIS A 214 -18.90 1.34 29.70
C HIS A 214 -17.36 1.32 29.77
N ASP A 215 -16.80 1.07 30.96
CA ASP A 215 -15.36 1.01 31.17
C ASP A 215 -14.77 -0.29 30.57
N ILE A 216 -14.40 -0.22 29.30
CA ILE A 216 -13.66 -1.30 28.65
C ILE A 216 -12.20 -1.28 29.14
N PRO A 217 -11.67 -2.42 29.62
CA PRO A 217 -10.32 -2.47 30.17
C PRO A 217 -9.27 -2.10 29.12
N ARG A 218 -8.30 -1.27 29.53
CA ARG A 218 -7.21 -0.78 28.67
C ARG A 218 -6.41 -1.88 27.98
N LYS A 219 -6.31 -3.05 28.63
CA LYS A 219 -5.62 -4.23 28.08
C LYS A 219 -6.24 -4.69 26.76
N THR A 220 -7.55 -4.52 26.58
CA THR A 220 -8.24 -4.89 25.34
C THR A 220 -7.75 -4.04 24.16
N PHE A 221 -7.80 -2.71 24.25
CA PHE A 221 -7.29 -1.84 23.17
C PHE A 221 -5.78 -2.01 22.94
N THR A 222 -5.01 -2.28 23.99
CA THR A 222 -3.57 -2.56 23.87
C THR A 222 -3.33 -3.88 23.11
N SER A 223 -4.14 -4.92 23.38
CA SER A 223 -4.04 -6.21 22.69
C SER A 223 -4.35 -6.09 21.20
N PHE A 224 -5.37 -5.32 20.82
CA PHE A 224 -5.63 -5.00 19.41
C PHE A 224 -4.44 -4.31 18.76
N GLY A 225 -3.86 -3.31 19.44
CA GLY A 225 -2.65 -2.63 18.96
C GLY A 225 -1.50 -3.60 18.69
N VAL A 226 -1.21 -4.51 19.64
CA VAL A 226 -0.15 -5.53 19.49
C VAL A 226 -0.45 -6.50 18.35
N VAL A 227 -1.67 -7.03 18.26
CA VAL A 227 -2.08 -7.97 17.20
C VAL A 227 -1.91 -7.33 15.83
N VAL A 228 -2.36 -6.08 15.66
CA VAL A 228 -2.20 -5.35 14.39
C VAL A 228 -0.73 -5.05 14.11
N SER A 229 0.06 -4.64 15.11
CA SER A 229 1.50 -4.39 14.92
C SER A 229 2.23 -5.65 14.44
N VAL A 230 1.96 -6.80 15.08
CA VAL A 230 2.55 -8.08 14.70
C VAL A 230 2.13 -8.47 13.29
N PHE A 231 0.85 -8.35 12.95
CA PHE A 231 0.35 -8.64 11.61
C PHE A 231 0.99 -7.75 10.53
N VAL A 232 1.17 -6.45 10.78
CA VAL A 232 1.82 -5.53 9.84
C VAL A 232 3.31 -5.87 9.69
N VAL A 233 4.02 -6.13 10.78
CA VAL A 233 5.45 -6.48 10.75
C VAL A 233 5.68 -7.79 10.01
N ILE A 234 4.88 -8.82 10.28
CA ILE A 234 4.93 -10.11 9.56
C ILE A 234 4.68 -9.86 8.07
N GLY A 235 3.66 -9.07 7.73
CA GLY A 235 3.35 -8.73 6.34
C GLY A 235 4.53 -8.06 5.64
N ILE A 236 5.17 -7.07 6.26
CA ILE A 236 6.33 -6.36 5.71
C ILE A 236 7.52 -7.33 5.49
N ILE A 237 7.81 -8.19 6.46
CA ILE A 237 8.89 -9.18 6.34
C ILE A 237 8.61 -10.13 5.17
N LEU A 238 7.39 -10.69 5.11
CA LEU A 238 6.98 -11.57 4.01
C LEU A 238 6.97 -10.83 2.65
N GLY A 239 6.63 -9.54 2.64
CA GLY A 239 6.69 -8.68 1.46
C GLY A 239 8.10 -8.59 0.89
N PHE A 240 9.11 -8.33 1.73
CA PHE A 240 10.51 -8.31 1.29
C PHE A 240 11.01 -9.70 0.87
N LEU A 241 10.61 -10.75 1.59
CA LEU A 241 11.00 -12.12 1.24
C LEU A 241 10.40 -12.58 -0.10
N THR A 242 9.19 -12.11 -0.45
CA THR A 242 8.50 -12.51 -1.69
C THR A 242 8.87 -11.67 -2.90
N ALA A 243 8.91 -10.34 -2.75
CA ALA A 243 9.15 -9.42 -3.85
C ALA A 243 10.64 -9.05 -4.02
N GLY A 244 11.50 -9.46 -3.09
CA GLY A 244 12.92 -9.12 -3.06
C GLY A 244 13.18 -7.73 -2.47
N SER A 245 14.45 -7.49 -2.15
CA SER A 245 14.94 -6.21 -1.64
C SER A 245 15.13 -5.17 -2.77
N PRO A 246 15.32 -3.88 -2.45
CA PRO A 246 15.65 -2.87 -3.46
C PRO A 246 16.90 -3.21 -4.28
N ALA A 247 17.92 -3.82 -3.67
CA ALA A 247 19.12 -4.29 -4.38
C ALA A 247 18.75 -5.39 -5.38
N THR A 248 17.97 -6.38 -4.94
CA THR A 248 17.45 -7.45 -5.81
C THR A 248 16.62 -6.91 -6.98
N ALA A 249 15.84 -5.83 -6.76
CA ALA A 249 15.07 -5.19 -7.81
C ALA A 249 15.97 -4.48 -8.84
N ARG A 250 17.09 -3.89 -8.39
CA ARG A 250 18.08 -3.25 -9.25
C ARG A 250 18.83 -4.28 -10.09
N ASP A 251 19.28 -5.36 -9.45
CA ASP A 251 19.96 -6.50 -10.10
C ASP A 251 19.06 -7.12 -11.17
N ARG A 252 17.78 -7.36 -10.85
CA ARG A 252 16.79 -7.84 -11.82
C ARG A 252 16.61 -6.89 -13.00
N GLY A 253 16.65 -5.57 -12.76
CA GLY A 253 16.59 -4.57 -13.83
C GLY A 253 17.77 -4.69 -14.80
N PHE A 254 18.99 -4.79 -14.26
CA PHE A 254 20.18 -5.01 -15.08
C PHE A 254 20.13 -6.35 -15.84
N ASP A 255 19.67 -7.42 -15.21
CA ASP A 255 19.52 -8.74 -15.85
C ASP A 255 18.48 -8.73 -16.99
N LEU A 256 17.38 -8.00 -16.84
CA LEU A 256 16.40 -7.80 -17.91
C LEU A 256 17.01 -7.03 -19.09
N ASP A 257 17.79 -5.98 -18.83
CA ASP A 257 18.50 -5.22 -19.86
C ASP A 257 19.57 -6.09 -20.55
N ARG A 258 20.35 -6.89 -19.81
CA ARG A 258 21.29 -7.88 -20.37
C ARG A 258 20.60 -8.86 -21.31
N SER A 259 19.51 -9.48 -20.85
CA SER A 259 18.72 -10.42 -21.64
C SER A 259 18.17 -9.77 -22.92
N GLN A 260 17.69 -8.53 -22.81
CA GLN A 260 17.20 -7.77 -23.96
C GLN A 260 18.33 -7.40 -24.95
N ASN A 261 19.49 -7.01 -24.45
CA ASN A 261 20.65 -6.70 -25.27
C ASN A 261 21.14 -7.94 -26.03
N LEU A 262 21.25 -9.09 -25.36
CA LEU A 262 21.61 -10.35 -26.02
C LEU A 262 20.62 -10.74 -27.13
N ARG A 263 19.31 -10.58 -26.89
CA ARG A 263 18.27 -10.74 -27.92
C ARG A 263 18.52 -9.85 -29.13
N ASN A 264 18.74 -8.55 -28.89
CA ASN A 264 18.94 -7.55 -29.94
C ASN A 264 20.22 -7.83 -30.74
N ILE A 265 21.31 -8.21 -30.06
CA ILE A 265 22.58 -8.61 -30.67
C ILE A 265 22.38 -9.85 -31.53
N SER A 266 21.71 -10.87 -31.01
CA SER A 266 21.45 -12.12 -31.73
C SER A 266 20.62 -11.90 -33.01
N SER A 267 19.61 -11.04 -32.94
CA SER A 267 18.82 -10.63 -34.10
C SER A 267 19.67 -9.88 -35.15
N SER A 268 20.57 -9.01 -34.68
CA SER A 268 21.47 -8.24 -35.53
C SER A 268 22.54 -9.13 -36.19
N ILE A 269 23.11 -10.10 -35.46
CA ILE A 269 24.02 -11.12 -36.00
C ILE A 269 23.32 -11.96 -37.06
N SER A 270 22.09 -12.38 -36.81
CA SER A 270 21.30 -13.15 -37.78
C SER A 270 21.06 -12.37 -39.07
N THR A 271 20.75 -11.07 -38.95
CA THR A 271 20.56 -10.16 -40.09
C THR A 271 21.88 -9.96 -40.87
N PHE A 272 22.98 -9.73 -40.17
CA PHE A 272 24.31 -9.61 -40.76
C PHE A 272 24.69 -10.89 -41.52
N ALA A 273 24.51 -12.04 -40.89
CA ALA A 273 24.84 -13.33 -41.46
C ALA A 273 24.02 -13.66 -42.71
N TYR A 274 22.73 -13.29 -42.70
CA TYR A 274 21.86 -13.42 -43.88
C TYR A 274 22.34 -12.56 -45.05
N ASN A 275 22.77 -11.31 -44.80
CA ASN A 275 23.18 -10.35 -45.84
C ASN A 275 24.58 -10.65 -46.39
N PHE A 276 25.55 -10.91 -45.52
CA PHE A 276 26.96 -11.06 -45.90
C PHE A 276 27.40 -12.51 -46.09
N LYS A 277 26.51 -13.49 -45.82
CA LYS A 277 26.80 -14.93 -45.92
C LYS A 277 28.06 -15.34 -45.14
N ARG A 278 28.28 -14.69 -44.00
CA ARG A 278 29.34 -14.98 -43.01
C ARG A 278 28.92 -14.49 -41.63
N LEU A 279 29.43 -15.13 -40.59
CA LEU A 279 29.31 -14.61 -39.23
C LEU A 279 30.24 -13.38 -39.07
N PRO A 280 29.85 -12.39 -38.25
CA PRO A 280 30.70 -11.24 -37.97
C PRO A 280 31.94 -11.67 -37.18
N ALA A 281 33.08 -11.04 -37.43
CA ALA A 281 34.33 -11.35 -36.74
C ALA A 281 34.34 -10.83 -35.30
N SER A 282 33.63 -9.72 -35.05
CA SER A 282 33.45 -9.10 -33.74
C SER A 282 32.07 -8.44 -33.65
N LEU A 283 31.62 -8.11 -32.43
CA LEU A 283 30.35 -7.41 -32.23
C LEU A 283 30.36 -5.98 -32.81
N GLU A 284 31.53 -5.35 -32.90
CA GLU A 284 31.70 -4.01 -33.48
C GLU A 284 31.28 -3.96 -34.96
N GLU A 285 31.53 -5.04 -35.70
CA GLU A 285 31.14 -5.15 -37.10
C GLU A 285 29.61 -5.05 -37.30
N VAL A 286 28.84 -5.50 -36.30
CA VAL A 286 27.38 -5.48 -36.32
C VAL A 286 26.83 -4.10 -35.95
N THR A 287 27.52 -3.35 -35.08
CA THR A 287 27.10 -2.00 -34.63
C THR A 287 27.05 -0.98 -35.77
N THR A 288 27.90 -1.12 -36.79
CA THR A 288 27.96 -0.21 -37.94
C THR A 288 26.65 -0.22 -38.76
N SER A 289 25.85 -1.29 -38.64
CA SER A 289 24.62 -1.50 -39.40
C SER A 289 23.32 -1.23 -38.61
N SER A 290 23.41 -0.96 -37.31
CA SER A 290 22.24 -0.76 -36.42
C SER A 290 22.44 0.42 -35.49
N THR A 291 21.58 1.45 -35.60
CA THR A 291 21.71 2.72 -34.87
C THR A 291 21.42 2.62 -33.37
N TYR A 292 20.87 1.50 -32.87
CA TYR A 292 20.47 1.32 -31.48
C TYR A 292 20.80 -0.09 -30.97
N LEU A 293 22.09 -0.45 -31.00
CA LEU A 293 22.56 -1.74 -30.50
C LEU A 293 23.57 -1.57 -29.37
N ASP A 294 23.14 -1.85 -28.14
CA ASP A 294 24.01 -1.85 -26.96
C ASP A 294 24.77 -3.19 -26.86
N ILE A 295 26.07 -3.15 -27.13
CA ILE A 295 26.96 -4.31 -27.07
C ILE A 295 27.72 -4.44 -25.74
N THR A 296 27.42 -3.56 -24.78
CA THR A 296 28.07 -3.53 -23.46
C THR A 296 27.10 -3.85 -22.34
N ASP A 297 27.63 -4.46 -21.29
CA ASP A 297 26.93 -4.70 -20.05
C ASP A 297 26.54 -3.38 -19.35
N PRO A 298 25.26 -3.18 -18.98
CA PRO A 298 24.76 -1.91 -18.45
C PRO A 298 25.29 -1.57 -17.05
N GLU A 299 25.82 -2.55 -16.31
CA GLU A 299 26.38 -2.35 -14.96
C GLU A 299 27.89 -2.13 -15.01
N THR A 300 28.61 -2.96 -15.77
CA THR A 300 30.08 -3.00 -15.79
C THR A 300 30.70 -2.24 -16.95
N GLY A 301 29.94 -1.92 -18.00
CA GLY A 301 30.42 -1.29 -19.23
C GLY A 301 31.31 -2.17 -20.10
N LYS A 302 31.51 -3.45 -19.74
CA LYS A 302 32.32 -4.40 -20.52
C LYS A 302 31.52 -4.90 -21.72
N PRO A 303 32.14 -5.11 -22.90
CA PRO A 303 31.44 -5.71 -24.04
C PRO A 303 30.99 -7.13 -23.71
N TYR A 304 29.83 -7.55 -24.25
CA TYR A 304 29.39 -8.94 -24.15
C TYR A 304 30.38 -9.87 -24.85
N GLU A 305 30.52 -11.09 -24.32
CA GLU A 305 31.39 -12.08 -24.93
C GLU A 305 30.69 -12.74 -26.12
N TYR A 306 31.38 -12.78 -27.26
CA TYR A 306 30.94 -13.41 -28.48
C TYR A 306 32.02 -14.35 -29.00
N ARG A 307 31.64 -15.57 -29.35
CA ARG A 307 32.55 -16.58 -29.90
C ARG A 307 31.90 -17.36 -31.03
N ILE A 308 32.62 -17.53 -32.13
CA ILE A 308 32.23 -18.46 -33.19
C ILE A 308 32.64 -19.88 -32.76
N ILE A 309 31.67 -20.79 -32.70
CA ILE A 309 31.90 -22.20 -32.36
C ILE A 309 32.10 -23.03 -33.64
N VAL A 310 31.21 -22.83 -34.61
CA VAL A 310 31.28 -23.46 -35.93
C VAL A 310 31.23 -22.37 -36.97
N ALA A 311 32.35 -22.17 -37.66
CA ALA A 311 32.38 -21.26 -38.80
C ALA A 311 31.54 -21.86 -39.93
N PRO A 312 30.73 -21.06 -40.64
CA PRO A 312 29.93 -21.54 -41.75
C PRO A 312 30.85 -22.06 -42.88
N THR A 313 30.70 -23.34 -43.21
CA THR A 313 31.51 -24.02 -44.24
C THR A 313 30.66 -24.55 -45.38
N GLY A 314 31.01 -24.22 -46.62
CA GLY A 314 30.39 -24.77 -47.83
C GLY A 314 29.21 -23.95 -48.39
N ALA A 315 28.44 -24.57 -49.30
CA ALA A 315 27.33 -23.93 -50.02
C ALA A 315 26.04 -23.76 -49.19
N ALA A 316 25.92 -24.50 -48.08
CA ALA A 316 24.88 -24.30 -47.08
C ALA A 316 25.47 -23.44 -45.95
N PHE A 317 24.96 -22.23 -45.76
CA PHE A 317 25.41 -21.34 -44.70
C PHE A 317 24.82 -21.81 -43.37
N GLU A 318 25.53 -22.66 -42.65
CA GLU A 318 25.20 -23.08 -41.28
C GLU A 318 26.35 -22.75 -40.34
N GLY A 319 26.17 -21.72 -39.52
CA GLY A 319 27.14 -21.28 -38.53
C GLY A 319 26.56 -21.34 -37.13
N THR A 320 27.39 -21.65 -36.14
CA THR A 320 27.00 -21.61 -34.72
C THR A 320 27.89 -20.66 -33.96
N TYR A 321 27.28 -19.76 -33.19
CA TYR A 321 27.97 -18.84 -32.30
C TYR A 321 27.43 -18.93 -30.88
N GLU A 322 28.21 -18.42 -29.94
CA GLU A 322 27.90 -18.33 -28.53
C GLU A 322 27.92 -16.85 -28.10
N LEU A 323 26.93 -16.46 -27.31
CA LEU A 323 26.85 -15.17 -26.62
C LEU A 323 26.77 -15.40 -25.12
N CYS A 324 27.59 -14.70 -24.34
CA CYS A 324 27.56 -14.82 -22.88
C CYS A 324 27.33 -13.47 -22.19
N ALA A 325 26.65 -13.52 -21.06
CA ALA A 325 26.55 -12.44 -20.09
C ALA A 325 26.67 -12.99 -18.66
N ASP A 326 26.98 -12.10 -17.72
CA ASP A 326 27.03 -12.41 -16.29
C ASP A 326 25.76 -11.87 -15.62
N PHE A 327 24.90 -12.76 -15.14
CA PHE A 327 23.61 -12.40 -14.55
C PHE A 327 23.71 -12.39 -13.02
N ALA A 328 23.18 -11.35 -12.38
CA ALA A 328 23.22 -11.25 -10.93
C ALA A 328 22.26 -12.26 -10.26
N LEU A 329 21.10 -12.49 -10.88
CA LEU A 329 20.05 -13.37 -10.38
C LEU A 329 19.74 -14.49 -11.37
N ALA A 330 19.25 -15.62 -10.86
CA ALA A 330 18.68 -16.65 -11.72
C ALA A 330 17.35 -16.16 -12.30
N SER A 331 17.09 -16.49 -13.57
CA SER A 331 15.84 -16.10 -14.21
C SER A 331 14.66 -16.80 -13.56
N ASP A 332 13.58 -16.05 -13.30
CA ASP A 332 12.33 -16.65 -12.87
C ASP A 332 11.64 -17.24 -14.09
N GLN A 333 11.84 -18.54 -14.32
CA GLN A 333 11.29 -19.27 -15.47
C GLN A 333 9.76 -19.16 -15.62
N ASN A 334 9.07 -18.66 -14.59
CA ASN A 334 7.62 -18.46 -14.59
C ASN A 334 7.17 -17.07 -15.09
N GLY A 335 8.07 -16.12 -15.35
CA GLY A 335 7.72 -14.71 -15.55
C GLY A 335 7.99 -14.09 -16.93
N ASP A 336 8.78 -14.72 -17.79
CA ASP A 336 9.25 -14.04 -19.02
C ASP A 336 8.27 -14.16 -20.20
N TYR A 337 7.99 -13.01 -20.82
CA TYR A 337 7.12 -12.82 -21.99
C TYR A 337 7.64 -13.52 -23.25
N TYR A 338 8.97 -13.67 -23.34
CA TYR A 338 9.63 -14.35 -24.45
C TYR A 338 10.08 -15.73 -23.99
N ASN A 339 9.46 -16.78 -24.53
CA ASN A 339 9.94 -18.16 -24.36
C ASN A 339 11.12 -18.42 -25.31
N ASP A 340 12.17 -17.62 -25.20
CA ASP A 340 13.39 -17.74 -25.99
C ASP A 340 14.57 -18.25 -25.14
N ALA A 341 15.70 -18.53 -25.77
CA ALA A 341 16.90 -18.99 -25.07
C ALA A 341 17.39 -17.97 -24.03
N TYR A 342 17.27 -16.66 -24.31
CA TYR A 342 17.79 -15.55 -23.49
C TYR A 342 16.96 -15.25 -22.24
N SER A 343 15.78 -15.87 -22.11
CA SER A 343 14.94 -15.85 -20.89
C SER A 343 15.35 -16.89 -19.85
N ARG A 344 16.23 -17.84 -20.19
CA ARG A 344 16.59 -18.97 -19.34
C ARG A 344 18.07 -18.91 -18.95
N TYR A 345 18.35 -18.27 -17.81
CA TYR A 345 19.71 -18.12 -17.30
C TYR A 345 19.80 -18.44 -15.81
N SER A 346 20.96 -18.93 -15.39
CA SER A 346 21.33 -19.06 -13.98
C SER A 346 22.07 -17.81 -13.52
N ALA A 347 22.09 -17.58 -12.20
CA ALA A 347 22.97 -16.57 -11.63
C ALA A 347 24.44 -16.91 -11.96
N GLY A 348 25.23 -15.88 -12.24
CA GLY A 348 26.58 -15.96 -12.78
C GLY A 348 26.62 -15.96 -14.31
N LYS A 349 27.78 -16.36 -14.84
CA LYS A 349 28.03 -16.44 -16.28
C LYS A 349 27.12 -17.47 -16.95
N SER A 350 26.26 -17.00 -17.86
CA SER A 350 25.40 -17.82 -18.71
C SER A 350 25.72 -17.57 -20.18
N CYS A 351 25.89 -18.65 -20.94
CA CYS A 351 26.23 -18.63 -22.37
C CYS A 351 25.14 -19.30 -23.19
N PHE A 352 24.76 -18.68 -24.30
CA PHE A 352 23.69 -19.12 -25.18
C PHE A 352 24.26 -19.44 -26.56
N MET A 353 24.10 -20.69 -26.99
CA MET A 353 24.44 -21.11 -28.34
C MET A 353 23.28 -20.84 -29.29
N GLN A 354 23.58 -20.23 -30.43
CA GLN A 354 22.62 -19.99 -31.51
C GLN A 354 23.17 -20.46 -32.84
N SER A 355 22.31 -21.14 -33.61
CA SER A 355 22.59 -21.55 -34.98
C SER A 355 21.92 -20.59 -35.96
N VAL A 356 22.66 -20.15 -36.97
CA VAL A 356 22.12 -19.41 -38.11
C VAL A 356 22.19 -20.32 -39.34
N SER A 357 21.04 -20.57 -39.97
CA SER A 357 20.94 -21.25 -41.27
C SER A 357 20.29 -20.32 -42.29
N THR A 358 20.82 -20.24 -43.51
CA THR A 358 20.14 -19.53 -44.62
C THR A 358 19.15 -20.40 -45.38
N GLN A 359 18.92 -21.66 -44.98
CA GLN A 359 17.84 -22.44 -45.58
C GLN A 359 16.50 -21.90 -45.09
N THR A 360 15.76 -21.30 -46.01
CA THR A 360 14.33 -21.04 -45.90
C THR A 360 13.66 -22.31 -45.39
N ARG A 361 12.89 -22.20 -44.31
CA ARG A 361 12.06 -23.30 -43.82
C ARG A 361 10.94 -23.60 -44.80
#